data_AF-A0A945EWR7-F1
#
_entry.id   AF-A0A945EWR7-F1
#
_cell.length_a   1.000
_cell.length_b   1.000
_cell.length_c   1.000
_cell.angle_alpha   90.00
_cell.angle_beta   90.00
_cell.angle_gamma   90.00
#
_symmetry.space_group_name_H-M   'P 1'
#
loop_
_entity.id
_entity.type
_entity.pdbx_description
1 polymer ?
#
loop_
_entity_poly.entity_id
_entity_poly.type
_entity_poly.pdbx_seq_one_letter_code
_entity_poly.pdbx_strand_id
1 'polypeptide(L)'
;MKRVVVGLSGGVDSSVTAYLLKEQGYEVIGLFMKNWHDDSVTISNECPWLEDSNDAMIVAEKLKIPFQVVDLSNQYKERIVDYMFDEYSKGRTPNPDVLCNREIKFDVFMDIALNLGADYVATGHYCRKDTEIIHGNPVYKLLAGKDGNKDQSYFLCQLSQEQLTKALFPIGELTKPEVREIAKKANLITADKKDSQGLCFIGKVRLPEFLQQKLQPKEGVIITIPADFEQYTKRVSEFENKEAELNYFSTKFSYRQEDGKVVGKHQGAHYYTKGQRKGLNVG
;
A
#
# COMPACT_ATOMS: atom_id res chain seq x y z
N MET A 1 23.20 1.35 -22.42
CA MET A 1 22.52 0.42 -21.50
C MET A 1 21.64 1.27 -20.60
N LYS A 2 20.35 0.96 -20.46
CA LYS A 2 19.46 1.77 -19.61
C LYS A 2 19.64 1.37 -18.15
N ARG A 3 19.58 2.34 -17.24
CA ARG A 3 19.75 2.14 -15.80
C ARG A 3 18.41 2.02 -15.11
N VAL A 4 18.28 1.03 -14.24
CA VAL A 4 17.06 0.79 -13.45
C VAL A 4 17.41 0.67 -11.99
N VAL A 5 16.75 1.47 -11.16
CA VAL A 5 16.81 1.34 -9.71
C VAL A 5 15.66 0.46 -9.26
N VAL A 6 15.98 -0.62 -8.54
CA VAL A 6 14.99 -1.57 -8.01
C VAL A 6 14.84 -1.32 -6.51
N GLY A 7 13.61 -1.09 -6.06
CA GLY A 7 13.28 -1.10 -4.63
C GLY A 7 13.37 -2.52 -4.08
N LEU A 8 14.49 -2.85 -3.43
CA LEU A 8 14.70 -4.14 -2.78
C LEU A 8 14.19 -4.06 -1.34
N SER A 9 13.14 -4.82 -1.03
CA SER A 9 12.51 -4.80 0.30
C SER A 9 12.94 -5.97 1.20
N GLY A 10 13.93 -6.77 0.76
CA GLY A 10 14.26 -8.04 1.41
C GLY A 10 13.25 -9.16 1.15
N GLY A 11 12.26 -8.95 0.26
CA GLY A 11 11.24 -9.92 -0.11
C GLY A 11 11.48 -10.54 -1.49
N VAL A 12 11.00 -11.77 -1.68
CA VAL A 12 11.20 -12.57 -2.91
C VAL A 12 10.79 -11.84 -4.20
N ASP A 13 9.73 -11.04 -4.13
CA ASP A 13 9.16 -10.35 -5.29
C ASP A 13 10.12 -9.28 -5.83
N SER A 14 10.74 -8.50 -4.94
CA SER A 14 11.75 -7.51 -5.30
C SER A 14 13.06 -8.16 -5.76
N SER A 15 13.44 -9.30 -5.17
CA SER A 15 14.64 -10.04 -5.55
C SER A 15 14.54 -10.58 -6.97
N VAL A 16 13.39 -11.18 -7.33
CA VAL A 16 13.14 -11.70 -8.68
C VAL A 16 12.98 -10.55 -9.67
N THR A 17 12.40 -9.42 -9.26
CA THR A 17 12.37 -8.20 -10.08
C THR A 17 13.77 -7.76 -10.51
N ALA A 18 14.71 -7.66 -9.56
CA ALA A 18 16.09 -7.29 -9.86
C ALA A 18 16.79 -8.33 -10.74
N TYR A 19 16.58 -9.62 -10.45
CA TYR A 19 17.12 -10.72 -11.26
C TYR A 19 16.66 -10.64 -12.72
N LEU A 20 15.35 -10.51 -12.95
CA LEU A 20 14.77 -10.45 -14.30
C LEU A 20 15.28 -9.25 -15.11
N LEU A 21 15.38 -8.07 -14.48
CA LEU A 21 15.90 -6.88 -15.14
C LEU A 21 17.39 -7.03 -15.48
N LYS A 22 18.16 -7.67 -14.62
CA LYS A 22 19.56 -7.96 -14.91
C LYS A 22 19.69 -8.91 -16.10
N GLU A 23 18.91 -9.98 -16.15
CA GLU A 23 18.89 -10.93 -17.28
C GLU A 23 18.44 -10.28 -18.59
N GLN A 24 17.58 -9.26 -18.52
CA GLN A 24 17.17 -8.45 -19.68
C GLN A 24 18.24 -7.44 -20.14
N GLY A 25 19.39 -7.35 -19.45
CA GLY A 25 20.50 -6.49 -19.84
C GLY A 25 20.38 -5.03 -19.38
N TYR A 26 19.60 -4.76 -18.33
CA TYR A 26 19.60 -3.44 -17.67
C TYR A 26 20.79 -3.29 -16.73
N GLU A 27 21.26 -2.05 -16.56
CA GLU A 27 22.17 -1.71 -15.48
C GLU A 27 21.34 -1.54 -14.20
N VAL A 28 21.33 -2.57 -13.35
CA VAL A 28 20.48 -2.62 -12.17
C VAL A 28 21.23 -2.11 -10.94
N ILE A 29 20.59 -1.22 -10.17
CA ILE A 29 21.02 -0.78 -8.84
C ILE A 29 19.92 -1.13 -7.85
N GLY A 30 20.27 -1.79 -6.75
CA GLY A 30 19.35 -2.07 -5.65
C GLY A 30 19.32 -0.93 -4.64
N LEU A 31 18.13 -0.49 -4.24
CA LEU A 31 17.95 0.44 -3.13
C LEU A 31 16.98 -0.13 -2.10
N PHE A 32 17.37 -0.10 -0.82
CA PHE A 32 16.51 -0.44 0.30
C PHE A 32 16.01 0.82 1.00
N MET A 33 14.71 0.91 1.25
CA MET A 33 14.08 2.05 1.92
C MET A 33 13.87 1.74 3.42
N LYS A 34 14.59 2.45 4.29
CA LYS A 34 14.33 2.45 5.73
C LYS A 34 13.30 3.54 6.04
N ASN A 35 12.04 3.13 6.17
CA ASN A 35 10.91 4.06 6.31
C ASN A 35 10.36 4.17 7.74
N TRP A 36 10.66 3.22 8.62
CA TRP A 36 10.21 3.25 10.00
C TRP A 36 11.20 2.51 10.90
N HIS A 37 11.41 3.01 12.11
CA HIS A 37 12.32 2.43 13.10
C HIS A 37 11.89 2.72 14.55
N ASP A 38 10.62 3.07 14.77
CA ASP A 38 10.08 3.20 16.12
C ASP A 38 9.65 1.81 16.62
N ASP A 39 10.49 1.23 17.48
CA ASP A 39 10.32 -0.11 18.03
C ASP A 39 9.36 -0.15 19.23
N SER A 40 8.84 1.00 19.69
CA SER A 40 7.97 1.05 20.88
C SER A 40 6.58 0.43 20.69
N VAL A 41 6.18 0.18 19.44
CA VAL A 41 4.81 -0.22 19.06
C VAL A 41 4.75 -1.46 18.19
N THR A 42 5.88 -2.10 17.92
CA THR A 42 5.95 -3.38 17.21
C THR A 42 5.68 -4.53 18.18
N ILE A 43 4.96 -5.56 17.72
CA ILE A 43 4.64 -6.75 18.55
C ILE A 43 5.92 -7.52 18.96
N SER A 44 7.02 -7.32 18.21
CA SER A 44 8.34 -7.86 18.48
C SER A 44 9.33 -6.75 18.85
N ASN A 45 10.22 -7.01 19.82
CA ASN A 45 11.41 -6.20 20.12
C ASN A 45 12.52 -6.36 19.06
N GLU A 46 12.23 -7.03 17.95
CA GLU A 46 13.13 -7.24 16.82
C GLU A 46 12.94 -6.11 15.84
N CYS A 47 14.03 -5.44 15.43
CA CYS A 47 14.02 -4.41 14.39
C CYS A 47 13.83 -5.07 13.01
N PRO A 48 12.61 -5.14 12.45
CA PRO A 48 12.34 -6.01 11.29
C PRO A 48 13.07 -5.53 10.03
N TRP A 49 13.33 -4.22 9.94
CA TRP A 49 14.04 -3.61 8.83
C TRP A 49 15.50 -4.07 8.71
N LEU A 50 16.14 -4.49 9.81
CA LEU A 50 17.54 -4.91 9.78
C LEU A 50 17.70 -6.25 9.04
N GLU A 51 16.82 -7.21 9.35
CA GLU A 51 16.78 -8.50 8.67
C GLU A 51 16.42 -8.34 7.20
N ASP A 52 15.39 -7.54 6.90
CA ASP A 52 14.97 -7.25 5.52
C ASP A 52 16.08 -6.55 4.72
N SER A 53 16.82 -5.62 5.33
CA SER A 53 17.95 -4.95 4.69
C SER A 53 19.11 -5.90 4.44
N ASN A 54 19.39 -6.82 5.36
CA ASN A 54 20.43 -7.84 5.19
C ASN A 54 20.09 -8.81 4.05
N ASP A 55 18.85 -9.27 3.97
CA ASP A 55 18.38 -10.12 2.87
C ASP A 55 18.49 -9.39 1.51
N ALA A 56 18.13 -8.10 1.48
CA ALA A 56 18.27 -7.28 0.28
C ALA A 56 19.74 -7.14 -0.16
N MET A 57 20.65 -6.94 0.80
CA MET A 57 22.09 -6.86 0.56
C MET A 57 22.64 -8.19 0.00
N ILE A 58 22.29 -9.33 0.61
CA ILE A 58 22.73 -10.66 0.15
C ILE A 58 22.22 -10.94 -1.27
N VAL A 59 20.98 -10.55 -1.57
CA VAL A 59 20.42 -10.65 -2.94
C VAL A 59 21.23 -9.77 -3.90
N ALA A 60 21.54 -8.53 -3.54
CA ALA A 60 22.32 -7.64 -4.39
C ALA A 60 23.74 -8.16 -4.64
N GLU A 61 24.41 -8.71 -3.63
CA GLU A 61 25.72 -9.36 -3.75
C GLU A 61 25.67 -10.58 -4.67
N LYS A 62 24.68 -11.45 -4.48
CA LYS A 62 24.43 -12.62 -5.34
C LYS A 62 24.24 -12.21 -6.80
N LEU A 63 23.47 -11.15 -7.01
CA LEU A 63 23.21 -10.57 -8.31
C LEU A 63 24.36 -9.67 -8.79
N LYS A 64 25.42 -9.44 -8.02
CA LYS A 64 26.55 -8.55 -8.36
C LYS A 64 26.06 -7.18 -8.86
N ILE A 65 25.10 -6.58 -8.15
CA ILE A 65 24.56 -5.24 -8.43
C ILE A 65 24.95 -4.29 -7.28
N PRO A 66 25.15 -2.99 -7.55
CA PRO A 66 25.33 -2.00 -6.50
C PRO A 66 24.10 -1.97 -5.57
N PHE A 67 24.34 -1.75 -4.28
CA PHE A 67 23.30 -1.69 -3.26
C PHE A 67 23.51 -0.49 -2.36
N GLN A 68 22.43 0.23 -2.04
CA GLN A 68 22.44 1.28 -1.02
C GLN A 68 21.19 1.26 -0.17
N VAL A 69 21.31 1.78 1.04
CA VAL A 69 20.20 1.99 1.97
C VAL A 69 19.91 3.48 2.04
N VAL A 70 18.64 3.85 1.94
CA VAL A 70 18.18 5.23 2.08
C VAL A 70 17.21 5.34 3.25
N ASP A 71 17.43 6.30 4.13
CA ASP A 71 16.52 6.59 5.25
C ASP A 71 15.48 7.60 4.80
N LEU A 72 14.22 7.16 4.70
CA LEU A 72 13.07 8.00 4.35
C LEU A 72 12.09 8.11 5.53
N SER A 73 12.55 7.82 6.75
CA SER A 73 11.68 7.77 7.92
C SER A 73 10.99 9.09 8.23
N ASN A 74 11.65 10.22 7.97
CA ASN A 74 11.06 11.55 8.14
C ASN A 74 9.90 11.77 7.16
N GLN A 75 10.11 11.51 5.87
CA GLN A 75 9.11 11.67 4.83
C GLN A 75 7.95 10.69 5.03
N TYR A 76 8.25 9.45 5.42
CA TYR A 76 7.25 8.44 5.71
C TYR A 76 6.38 8.84 6.91
N LYS A 77 6.99 9.34 7.99
CA LYS A 77 6.26 9.83 9.15
C LYS A 77 5.32 10.97 8.78
N GLU A 78 5.82 12.00 8.10
CA GLU A 78 5.05 13.18 7.73
C GLU A 78 3.91 12.86 6.75
N ARG A 79 4.21 12.11 5.68
CA ARG A 79 3.26 11.91 4.58
C ARG A 79 2.29 10.75 4.81
N ILE A 80 2.68 9.75 5.58
CA ILE A 80 1.89 8.52 5.77
C ILE A 80 1.36 8.42 7.19
N VAL A 81 2.23 8.52 8.20
CA VAL A 81 1.83 8.27 9.59
C VAL A 81 0.98 9.41 10.13
N ASP A 82 1.40 10.66 9.96
CA ASP A 82 0.65 11.82 10.44
C ASP A 82 -0.69 11.97 9.69
N TYR A 83 -0.72 11.70 8.39
CA TYR A 83 -1.95 11.57 7.61
C TYR A 83 -2.88 10.49 8.19
N MET A 84 -2.35 9.32 8.50
CA MET A 84 -3.15 8.22 9.06
C MET A 84 -3.79 8.63 10.38
N PHE A 85 -3.04 9.26 11.30
CA PHE A 85 -3.57 9.77 12.56
C PHE A 85 -4.66 10.83 12.35
N ASP A 86 -4.46 11.76 11.41
CA ASP A 86 -5.43 12.79 11.07
C ASP A 86 -6.74 12.19 10.53
N GLU A 87 -6.67 11.21 9.64
CA GLU A 87 -7.84 10.52 9.09
C GLU A 87 -8.64 9.75 10.16
N TYR A 88 -7.93 9.02 11.02
CA TYR A 88 -8.57 8.33 12.14
C TYR A 88 -9.20 9.30 13.15
N SER A 89 -8.57 10.45 13.41
CA SER A 89 -9.14 11.49 14.27
C SER A 89 -10.48 12.01 13.76
N LYS A 90 -10.69 11.96 12.44
CA LYS A 90 -11.92 12.36 11.74
C LYS A 90 -12.91 11.21 11.55
N GLY A 91 -12.66 10.05 12.18
CA GLY A 91 -13.52 8.86 12.10
C GLY A 91 -13.51 8.18 10.74
N ARG A 92 -12.45 8.37 9.94
CA ARG A 92 -12.25 7.69 8.66
C ARG A 92 -11.30 6.51 8.81
N THR A 93 -11.38 5.56 7.88
CA THR A 93 -10.43 4.45 7.77
C THR A 93 -9.55 4.69 6.55
N PRO A 94 -8.34 5.26 6.72
CA PRO A 94 -7.42 5.50 5.62
C PRO A 94 -6.84 4.20 5.08
N ASN A 95 -6.33 4.26 3.84
CA ASN A 95 -5.48 3.20 3.27
C ASN A 95 -4.06 3.76 3.10
N PRO A 96 -3.16 3.56 4.08
CA PRO A 96 -1.81 4.13 4.03
C PRO A 96 -0.94 3.53 2.93
N ASP A 97 -1.23 2.31 2.47
CA ASP A 97 -0.43 1.64 1.44
C ASP A 97 -0.61 2.29 0.05
N VAL A 98 -1.84 2.75 -0.25
CA VAL A 98 -2.11 3.53 -1.47
C VAL A 98 -1.30 4.82 -1.46
N LEU A 99 -1.31 5.56 -0.35
CA LEU A 99 -0.51 6.79 -0.22
C LEU A 99 0.98 6.48 -0.24
N CYS A 100 1.44 5.40 0.40
CA CYS A 100 2.86 5.05 0.43
C CYS A 100 3.41 4.82 -0.97
N ASN A 101 2.65 4.15 -1.85
CA ASN A 101 3.07 4.01 -3.24
C ASN A 101 3.16 5.37 -3.93
N ARG A 102 2.14 6.22 -3.81
CA ARG A 102 2.11 7.54 -4.47
C ARG A 102 3.18 8.51 -3.96
N GLU A 103 3.34 8.62 -2.65
CA GLU A 103 4.08 9.68 -1.94
C GLU A 103 5.51 9.27 -1.55
N ILE A 104 5.80 7.97 -1.49
CA ILE A 104 7.12 7.48 -1.06
C ILE A 104 7.77 6.70 -2.20
N LYS A 105 7.15 5.60 -2.66
CA LYS A 105 7.80 4.71 -3.64
C LYS A 105 7.91 5.29 -5.05
N PHE A 106 6.92 6.07 -5.49
CA PHE A 106 6.91 6.68 -6.81
C PHE A 106 7.05 8.20 -6.78
N ASP A 107 7.42 8.77 -5.63
CA ASP A 107 7.79 10.18 -5.50
C ASP A 107 9.21 10.28 -4.93
N VAL A 108 9.36 10.32 -3.60
CA VAL A 108 10.67 10.46 -2.94
C VAL A 108 11.71 9.43 -3.40
N PHE A 109 11.34 8.14 -3.46
CA PHE A 109 12.23 7.09 -3.93
C PHE A 109 12.57 7.22 -5.42
N MET A 110 11.59 7.64 -6.22
CA MET A 110 11.79 7.85 -7.65
C MET A 110 12.74 9.02 -7.90
N ASP A 111 12.60 10.11 -7.18
CA ASP A 111 13.49 11.27 -7.28
C ASP A 111 14.93 10.89 -6.92
N ILE A 112 15.13 10.13 -5.83
CA ILE A 112 16.45 9.62 -5.45
C ILE A 112 17.02 8.76 -6.59
N ALA A 113 16.23 7.85 -7.15
CA ALA A 113 16.66 7.00 -8.26
C ALA A 113 17.07 7.81 -9.50
N LEU A 114 16.26 8.80 -9.89
CA LEU A 114 16.54 9.67 -11.02
C LEU A 114 17.81 10.51 -10.80
N ASN A 115 18.03 11.00 -9.58
CA ASN A 115 19.25 11.71 -9.20
C ASN A 115 20.51 10.82 -9.22
N LEU A 116 20.35 9.50 -9.06
CA LEU A 116 21.42 8.50 -9.26
C LEU A 116 21.63 8.15 -10.75
N GLY A 117 20.94 8.85 -11.66
CA GLY A 117 21.03 8.66 -13.12
C GLY A 117 20.20 7.49 -13.64
N ALA A 118 19.18 7.03 -12.91
CA ALA A 118 18.30 5.99 -13.40
C ALA A 118 17.40 6.49 -14.54
N ASP A 119 17.17 5.65 -15.54
CA ASP A 119 16.14 5.88 -16.56
C ASP A 119 14.76 5.44 -16.07
N TYR A 120 14.73 4.44 -15.20
CA TYR A 120 13.51 3.82 -14.67
C TYR A 120 13.65 3.39 -13.20
N VAL A 121 12.48 3.20 -12.58
CA VAL A 121 12.33 2.62 -11.25
C VAL A 121 11.51 1.35 -11.35
N ALA A 122 11.95 0.29 -10.71
CA ALA A 122 11.25 -0.98 -10.67
C ALA A 122 10.90 -1.40 -9.24
N THR A 123 9.76 -2.08 -9.11
CA THR A 123 9.28 -2.62 -7.84
C THR A 123 8.72 -4.02 -8.04
N GLY A 124 8.71 -4.82 -6.97
CA GLY A 124 8.10 -6.15 -6.96
C GLY A 124 6.57 -6.12 -6.83
N HIS A 125 5.88 -5.20 -7.51
CA HIS A 125 4.42 -5.18 -7.49
C HIS A 125 3.84 -6.09 -8.58
N TYR A 126 2.80 -6.84 -8.23
CA TYR A 126 2.01 -7.66 -9.14
C TYR A 126 0.98 -6.79 -9.88
N CYS A 127 1.46 -5.99 -10.81
CA CYS A 127 0.63 -5.21 -11.72
C CYS A 127 1.36 -5.08 -13.05
N ARG A 128 0.65 -4.67 -14.10
CA ARG A 128 1.22 -4.53 -15.44
C ARG A 128 1.09 -3.10 -15.92
N LYS A 129 1.91 -2.73 -16.89
CA LYS A 129 1.86 -1.43 -17.55
C LYS A 129 1.79 -1.64 -19.04
N ASP A 130 0.87 -0.92 -19.68
CA ASP A 130 0.74 -0.89 -21.12
C ASP A 130 0.79 0.57 -21.62
N THR A 131 1.01 0.76 -22.92
CA THR A 131 1.07 2.08 -23.54
C THR A 131 0.17 2.10 -24.77
N GLU A 132 -0.70 3.11 -24.86
CA GLU A 132 -1.56 3.34 -26.02
C GLU A 132 -1.35 4.75 -26.54
N ILE A 133 -1.42 4.94 -27.86
CA ILE A 133 -1.35 6.28 -28.47
C ILE A 133 -2.76 6.85 -28.57
N ILE A 134 -3.05 7.89 -27.78
CA ILE A 134 -4.33 8.60 -27.80
C ILE A 134 -4.06 10.03 -28.27
N HIS A 135 -4.72 10.44 -29.36
CA HIS A 135 -4.52 11.75 -30.00
C HIS A 135 -3.04 12.07 -30.32
N GLY A 136 -2.26 11.06 -30.71
CA GLY A 136 -0.84 11.21 -31.04
C GLY A 136 0.11 11.22 -29.83
N ASN A 137 -0.41 11.16 -28.60
CA ASN A 137 0.40 11.14 -27.38
C ASN A 137 0.37 9.76 -26.71
N PRO A 138 1.49 9.28 -26.14
CA PRO A 138 1.50 8.06 -25.35
C PRO A 138 0.74 8.25 -24.04
N VAL A 139 -0.21 7.36 -23.78
CA VAL A 139 -0.97 7.23 -22.53
C VAL A 139 -0.61 5.90 -21.90
N TYR A 140 -0.16 5.95 -20.64
CA TYR A 140 0.28 4.79 -19.88
C TYR A 140 -0.88 4.24 -19.06
N LYS A 141 -1.18 2.97 -19.27
CA LYS A 141 -2.26 2.25 -18.61
C LYS A 141 -1.70 1.37 -17.51
N LEU A 142 -2.23 1.51 -16.29
CA LEU A 142 -2.02 0.55 -15.22
C LEU A 142 -3.02 -0.60 -15.41
N LEU A 143 -2.50 -1.81 -15.52
CA LEU A 143 -3.27 -3.03 -15.74
C LEU A 143 -3.14 -3.95 -14.52
N ALA A 144 -4.18 -4.76 -14.28
CA ALA A 144 -4.13 -5.80 -13.27
C ALA A 144 -3.01 -6.81 -13.58
N GLY A 145 -2.35 -7.30 -12.52
CA GLY A 145 -1.40 -8.40 -12.60
C GLY A 145 -2.05 -9.66 -13.18
N LYS A 146 -1.24 -10.52 -13.83
CA LYS A 146 -1.72 -11.78 -14.40
C LYS A 146 -2.26 -12.73 -13.31
N ASP A 147 -1.67 -12.67 -12.12
CA ASP A 147 -2.15 -13.40 -10.94
C ASP A 147 -3.27 -12.62 -10.23
N GLY A 148 -4.51 -12.98 -10.51
CA GLY A 148 -5.67 -12.31 -9.92
C GLY A 148 -5.74 -12.39 -8.39
N ASN A 149 -5.09 -13.38 -7.75
CA ASN A 149 -5.06 -13.49 -6.29
C ASN A 149 -3.99 -12.59 -5.64
N LYS A 150 -3.07 -12.09 -6.46
CA LYS A 150 -1.94 -11.28 -6.01
C LYS A 150 -1.90 -9.90 -6.64
N ASP A 151 -2.84 -9.57 -7.52
CA ASP A 151 -2.93 -8.25 -8.16
C ASP A 151 -2.84 -7.12 -7.14
N GLN A 152 -1.95 -6.18 -7.41
CA GLN A 152 -1.66 -5.02 -6.58
C GLN A 152 -1.98 -3.71 -7.30
N SER A 153 -2.63 -3.76 -8.47
CA SER A 153 -3.03 -2.56 -9.22
C SER A 153 -3.88 -1.60 -8.37
N TYR A 154 -4.72 -2.13 -7.47
CA TYR A 154 -5.49 -1.34 -6.50
C TYR A 154 -4.62 -0.40 -5.66
N PHE A 155 -3.47 -0.87 -5.16
CA PHE A 155 -2.58 -0.05 -4.33
C PHE A 155 -1.78 0.99 -5.12
N LEU A 156 -1.82 0.92 -6.45
CA LEU A 156 -1.13 1.80 -7.39
C LEU A 156 -2.12 2.69 -8.17
N CYS A 157 -3.40 2.65 -7.82
CA CYS A 157 -4.47 3.34 -8.55
C CYS A 157 -4.34 4.87 -8.58
N GLN A 158 -3.48 5.46 -7.74
CA GLN A 158 -3.25 6.90 -7.68
C GLN A 158 -1.94 7.34 -8.35
N LEU A 159 -1.26 6.44 -9.09
CA LEU A 159 -0.08 6.84 -9.84
C LEU A 159 -0.42 7.78 -11.00
N SER A 160 0.39 8.83 -11.15
CA SER A 160 0.27 9.77 -12.27
C SER A 160 0.85 9.18 -13.56
N GLN A 161 0.52 9.81 -14.70
CA GLN A 161 1.13 9.46 -15.99
C GLN A 161 2.66 9.63 -15.95
N GLU A 162 3.15 10.69 -15.33
CA GLU A 162 4.58 10.96 -15.17
C GLU A 162 5.27 9.82 -14.41
N GLN A 163 4.72 9.40 -13.27
CA GLN A 163 5.22 8.27 -12.47
C GLN A 163 5.21 6.97 -13.28
N LEU A 164 4.12 6.70 -14.00
CA LEU A 164 4.01 5.51 -14.85
C LEU A 164 5.02 5.50 -16.01
N THR A 165 5.45 6.66 -16.54
CA THR A 165 6.46 6.70 -17.60
C THR A 165 7.78 6.08 -17.14
N LYS A 166 8.13 6.24 -15.87
CA LYS A 166 9.37 5.78 -15.26
C LYS A 166 9.26 4.43 -14.53
N ALA A 167 8.05 3.96 -14.24
CA ALA A 167 7.82 2.73 -13.50
C ALA A 167 7.98 1.45 -14.36
N LEU A 168 8.55 0.39 -13.78
CA LEU A 168 8.62 -0.97 -14.32
C LEU A 168 8.08 -1.99 -13.31
N PHE A 169 7.33 -2.98 -13.82
CA PHE A 169 6.72 -4.05 -13.01
C PHE A 169 7.03 -5.43 -13.60
N PRO A 170 8.28 -5.92 -13.52
CA PRO A 170 8.72 -7.10 -14.26
C PRO A 170 8.00 -8.41 -13.89
N ILE A 171 7.47 -8.50 -12.66
CA ILE A 171 6.75 -9.69 -12.18
C ILE A 171 5.24 -9.64 -12.46
N GLY A 172 4.73 -8.56 -13.05
CA GLY A 172 3.30 -8.41 -13.35
C GLY A 172 2.73 -9.47 -14.29
N GLU A 173 3.59 -10.08 -15.12
CA GLU A 173 3.25 -11.15 -16.06
C GLU A 173 3.39 -12.56 -15.47
N LEU A 174 3.74 -12.65 -14.19
CA LEU A 174 4.03 -13.91 -13.50
C LEU A 174 3.02 -14.15 -12.38
N THR A 175 2.79 -15.42 -12.12
CA THR A 175 2.12 -15.89 -10.91
C THR A 175 3.09 -15.99 -9.74
N LYS A 176 2.57 -15.87 -8.51
CA LYS A 176 3.41 -15.99 -7.31
C LYS A 176 4.21 -17.31 -7.25
N PRO A 177 3.65 -18.47 -7.65
CA PRO A 177 4.43 -19.70 -7.77
C PRO A 177 5.59 -19.58 -8.78
N GLU A 178 5.36 -19.01 -9.97
CA GLU A 178 6.42 -18.80 -10.97
C GLU A 178 7.54 -17.91 -10.42
N VAL A 179 7.20 -16.83 -9.72
CA VAL A 179 8.19 -15.97 -9.04
C VAL A 179 9.04 -16.77 -8.04
N ARG A 180 8.42 -17.61 -7.21
CA ARG A 180 9.16 -18.46 -6.26
C ARG A 180 10.05 -19.48 -6.96
N GLU A 181 9.59 -20.07 -8.06
CA GLU A 181 10.39 -21.02 -8.84
C GLU A 181 11.61 -20.35 -9.49
N ILE A 182 11.45 -19.12 -9.99
CA ILE A 182 12.57 -18.32 -10.50
C ILE A 182 13.57 -18.04 -9.36
N ALA A 183 13.09 -17.64 -8.18
CA ALA A 183 13.95 -17.37 -7.03
C ALA A 183 14.77 -18.60 -6.60
N LYS A 184 14.14 -19.79 -6.59
CA LYS A 184 14.83 -21.05 -6.29
C LYS A 184 15.87 -21.40 -7.35
N LYS A 185 15.53 -21.29 -8.63
CA LYS A 185 16.46 -21.56 -9.76
C LYS A 185 17.66 -20.61 -9.75
N ALA A 186 17.43 -19.34 -9.41
CA ALA A 186 18.48 -18.33 -9.25
C ALA A 186 19.25 -18.46 -7.92
N ASN A 187 18.85 -19.39 -7.05
CA ASN A 187 19.43 -19.62 -5.72
C ASN A 187 19.51 -18.33 -4.90
N LEU A 188 18.38 -17.62 -4.82
CA LEU A 188 18.21 -16.40 -4.03
C LEU A 188 17.81 -16.76 -2.59
N ILE A 189 18.44 -16.12 -1.60
CA ILE A 189 18.16 -16.37 -0.16
C ILE A 189 16.68 -16.16 0.20
N THR A 190 16.00 -15.27 -0.50
CA THR A 190 14.59 -14.93 -0.26
C THR A 190 13.60 -15.94 -0.84
N ALA A 191 14.04 -17.02 -1.52
CA ALA A 191 13.15 -17.93 -2.24
C ALA A 191 12.03 -18.54 -1.38
N ASP A 192 12.35 -18.91 -0.15
CA ASP A 192 11.42 -19.51 0.81
C ASP A 192 10.86 -18.50 1.84
N LYS A 193 11.24 -17.22 1.73
CA LYS A 193 10.77 -16.18 2.65
C LYS A 193 9.26 -15.97 2.50
N LYS A 194 8.57 -15.83 3.62
CA LYS A 194 7.12 -15.57 3.66
C LYS A 194 6.83 -14.15 3.19
N ASP A 195 5.64 -13.96 2.62
CA ASP A 195 5.19 -12.63 2.20
C ASP A 195 5.02 -11.74 3.44
N SER A 196 5.45 -10.48 3.33
CA SER A 196 5.26 -9.49 4.39
C SER A 196 3.77 -9.27 4.63
N GLN A 197 3.37 -9.17 5.90
CA GLN A 197 2.00 -8.90 6.33
C GLN A 197 2.00 -7.75 7.33
N GLY A 198 0.98 -6.91 7.28
CA GLY A 198 0.85 -5.73 8.15
C GLY A 198 0.84 -4.44 7.35
N LEU A 199 0.88 -3.32 8.06
CA LEU A 199 1.01 -1.99 7.44
C LEU A 199 2.40 -1.89 6.79
N CYS A 200 2.48 -1.33 5.57
CA CYS A 200 3.74 -1.20 4.86
C CYS A 200 4.78 -0.51 5.76
N PHE A 201 6.01 -1.06 5.82
CA PHE A 201 7.15 -0.57 6.61
C PHE A 201 7.02 -0.51 8.14
N ILE A 202 5.81 -0.43 8.70
CA ILE A 202 5.57 -0.46 10.15
C ILE A 202 5.55 -1.91 10.67
N GLY A 203 5.15 -2.85 9.82
CA GLY A 203 5.13 -4.28 10.14
C GLY A 203 3.85 -4.73 10.86
N LYS A 204 3.96 -5.80 11.65
CA LYS A 204 2.83 -6.36 12.40
C LYS A 204 2.64 -5.56 13.69
N VAL A 205 1.68 -4.65 13.66
CA VAL A 205 1.26 -3.85 14.81
C VAL A 205 -0.21 -4.12 15.14
N ARG A 206 -0.56 -4.05 16.43
CA ARG A 206 -1.96 -3.98 16.82
C ARG A 206 -2.41 -2.54 16.58
N LEU A 207 -3.19 -2.32 15.52
CA LEU A 207 -3.62 -0.99 15.11
C LEU A 207 -4.20 -0.15 16.28
N PRO A 208 -5.03 -0.68 17.21
CA PRO A 208 -5.49 0.11 18.35
C PRO A 208 -4.35 0.65 19.23
N GLU A 209 -3.34 -0.18 19.53
CA GLU A 209 -2.16 0.23 20.32
C GLU A 209 -1.35 1.27 19.56
N PHE A 210 -1.17 1.07 18.25
CA PHE A 210 -0.50 2.06 17.40
C PHE A 210 -1.21 3.42 17.43
N LEU A 211 -2.54 3.43 17.31
CA LEU A 211 -3.33 4.67 17.30
C LEU A 211 -3.33 5.38 18.66
N GLN A 212 -3.24 4.65 19.77
CA GLN A 212 -3.24 5.22 21.13
C GLN A 212 -2.03 6.12 21.43
N GLN A 213 -0.95 6.04 20.64
CA GLN A 213 0.19 6.93 20.77
C GLN A 213 -0.17 8.41 20.59
N LYS A 214 -1.18 8.73 19.76
CA LYS A 214 -1.64 10.11 19.51
C LYS A 214 -3.14 10.31 19.70
N LEU A 215 -3.96 9.28 19.54
CA LEU A 215 -5.41 9.37 19.63
C LEU A 215 -5.90 8.83 20.97
N GLN A 216 -6.32 9.74 21.84
CA GLN A 216 -6.91 9.38 23.11
C GLN A 216 -8.24 8.64 22.90
N PRO A 217 -8.47 7.51 23.59
CA PRO A 217 -9.77 6.86 23.65
C PRO A 217 -10.87 7.85 24.06
N LYS A 218 -11.97 7.87 23.31
CA LYS A 218 -13.17 8.65 23.64
C LYS A 218 -14.35 7.70 23.75
N GLU A 219 -14.83 7.50 24.98
CA GLU A 219 -15.99 6.67 25.22
C GLU A 219 -17.22 7.28 24.53
N GLY A 220 -18.02 6.42 23.90
CA GLY A 220 -19.29 6.79 23.27
C GLY A 220 -20.27 5.64 23.30
N VAL A 221 -21.51 5.92 22.87
CA VAL A 221 -22.59 4.93 22.86
C VAL A 221 -22.65 4.20 21.51
N ILE A 222 -22.98 2.91 21.54
CA ILE A 222 -23.31 2.13 20.36
C ILE A 222 -24.83 2.17 20.21
N ILE A 223 -25.30 2.58 19.03
CA ILE A 223 -26.72 2.74 18.74
C ILE A 223 -27.10 1.80 17.60
N THR A 224 -28.12 0.98 17.83
CA THR A 224 -28.74 0.17 16.79
C THR A 224 -29.85 0.98 16.14
N ILE A 225 -29.72 1.21 14.84
CA ILE A 225 -30.73 1.85 14.00
C ILE A 225 -31.74 0.78 13.53
N PRO A 226 -33.06 1.03 13.61
CA PRO A 226 -34.08 0.12 13.10
C PRO A 226 -33.89 -0.20 11.60
N ALA A 227 -34.25 -1.42 11.19
CA ALA A 227 -34.14 -1.85 9.80
C ALA A 227 -35.09 -1.08 8.86
N ASP A 228 -36.17 -0.55 9.41
CA ASP A 228 -37.22 0.25 8.76
C ASP A 228 -37.00 1.77 8.92
N PHE A 229 -35.78 2.21 9.23
CA PHE A 229 -35.45 3.64 9.35
C PHE A 229 -35.82 4.40 8.07
N GLU A 230 -36.60 5.48 8.23
CA GLU A 230 -37.28 6.19 7.12
C GLU A 230 -36.30 6.63 6.01
N GLN A 231 -35.10 7.08 6.39
CA GLN A 231 -34.10 7.53 5.40
C GLN A 231 -33.62 6.42 4.46
N TYR A 232 -33.75 5.14 4.83
CA TYR A 232 -33.42 4.04 3.93
C TYR A 232 -34.40 3.93 2.75
N THR A 233 -35.59 4.51 2.89
CA THR A 233 -36.60 4.56 1.82
C THR A 233 -36.39 5.79 0.95
N LYS A 234 -35.28 5.83 0.21
CA LYS A 234 -35.01 6.90 -0.77
C LYS A 234 -35.98 6.79 -1.96
N ARG A 235 -36.78 7.83 -2.22
CA ARG A 235 -37.59 7.93 -3.45
C ARG A 235 -36.66 8.28 -4.62
N VAL A 236 -36.53 7.35 -5.57
CA VAL A 236 -35.76 7.55 -6.79
C VAL A 236 -36.59 8.40 -7.77
N SER A 237 -36.04 9.53 -8.20
CA SER A 237 -36.58 10.38 -9.28
C SER A 237 -35.81 10.16 -10.57
N GLU A 238 -36.34 10.66 -11.70
CA GLU A 238 -35.53 10.82 -12.90
C GLU A 238 -34.40 11.83 -12.65
N PHE A 239 -33.21 11.52 -13.16
CA PHE A 239 -32.02 12.37 -13.02
C PHE A 239 -31.66 12.96 -14.38
N GLU A 240 -31.22 14.22 -14.40
CA GLU A 240 -30.86 14.93 -15.63
C GLU A 240 -29.69 14.28 -16.37
N ASN A 241 -28.75 13.67 -15.65
CA ASN A 241 -27.58 12.98 -16.19
C ASN A 241 -26.99 11.98 -15.18
N LYS A 242 -25.99 11.22 -15.64
CA LYS A 242 -25.34 10.18 -14.83
C LYS A 242 -24.61 10.73 -13.60
N GLU A 243 -24.06 11.93 -13.68
CA GLU A 243 -23.36 12.55 -12.55
C GLU A 243 -24.34 12.90 -11.42
N ALA A 244 -25.49 13.49 -11.76
CA ALA A 244 -26.55 13.77 -10.81
C ALA A 244 -27.09 12.49 -10.14
N GLU A 245 -27.29 11.43 -10.92
CA GLU A 245 -27.67 10.10 -10.42
C GLU A 245 -26.65 9.58 -9.39
N LEU A 246 -25.36 9.58 -9.75
CA LEU A 246 -24.29 9.08 -8.88
C LEU A 246 -24.11 9.94 -7.61
N ASN A 247 -24.27 11.26 -7.71
CA ASN A 247 -24.25 12.17 -6.57
C ASN A 247 -25.39 11.88 -5.59
N TYR A 248 -26.60 11.62 -6.10
CA TYR A 248 -27.74 11.25 -5.26
C TYR A 248 -27.51 9.93 -4.52
N PHE A 249 -27.05 8.89 -5.21
CA PHE A 249 -26.82 7.57 -4.59
C PHE A 249 -25.62 7.55 -3.65
N SER A 250 -24.60 8.40 -3.86
CA SER A 250 -23.45 8.53 -2.97
C SER A 250 -23.71 9.36 -1.70
N THR A 251 -24.85 10.04 -1.61
CA THR A 251 -25.24 10.83 -0.43
C THR A 251 -25.40 9.93 0.80
N LYS A 252 -24.60 10.21 1.83
CA LYS A 252 -24.60 9.47 3.11
C LYS A 252 -25.88 9.73 3.90
N PHE A 253 -26.38 8.70 4.58
CA PHE A 253 -27.41 8.86 5.60
C PHE A 253 -26.88 9.68 6.78
N SER A 254 -27.76 10.46 7.40
CA SER A 254 -27.46 11.26 8.58
C SER A 254 -28.21 10.67 9.78
N TYR A 255 -27.45 10.23 10.78
CA TYR A 255 -28.01 9.62 11.98
C TYR A 255 -27.85 10.55 13.19
N ARG A 256 -28.86 10.55 14.04
CA ARG A 256 -28.89 11.17 15.37
C ARG A 256 -29.03 10.08 16.43
N GLN A 257 -28.73 10.43 17.67
CA GLN A 257 -28.85 9.45 18.77
C GLN A 257 -30.30 8.99 19.01
N GLU A 258 -31.26 9.88 18.74
CA GLU A 258 -32.71 9.63 18.84
C GLU A 258 -33.25 8.68 17.76
N ASP A 259 -32.50 8.42 16.69
CA ASP A 259 -32.93 7.55 15.58
C ASP A 259 -32.88 6.05 15.91
N GLY A 260 -32.38 5.67 17.09
CA GLY A 260 -32.19 4.27 17.45
C GLY A 260 -32.13 3.99 18.95
N LYS A 261 -31.76 2.76 19.28
CA LYS A 261 -31.64 2.29 20.68
C LYS A 261 -30.19 2.13 21.07
N VAL A 262 -29.81 2.63 22.24
CA VAL A 262 -28.50 2.38 22.82
C VAL A 262 -28.39 0.90 23.20
N VAL A 263 -27.37 0.22 22.67
CA VAL A 263 -27.12 -1.23 22.90
C VAL A 263 -25.78 -1.51 23.58
N GLY A 264 -24.96 -0.49 23.78
CA GLY A 264 -23.66 -0.66 24.43
C GLY A 264 -22.82 0.61 24.41
N LYS A 265 -21.54 0.45 24.71
CA LYS A 265 -20.54 1.51 24.69
C LYS A 265 -19.32 1.08 23.91
N HIS A 266 -18.62 2.04 23.30
CA HIS A 266 -17.34 1.82 22.64
C HIS A 266 -16.25 2.67 23.31
N GLN A 267 -14.98 2.28 23.17
CA GLN A 267 -13.83 3.01 23.74
C GLN A 267 -13.18 4.01 22.76
N GLY A 268 -13.74 4.15 21.56
CA GLY A 268 -13.29 5.15 20.58
C GLY A 268 -13.80 4.79 19.19
N ALA A 269 -14.46 5.71 18.51
CA ALA A 269 -15.05 5.44 17.19
C ALA A 269 -13.97 5.08 16.15
N HIS A 270 -12.76 5.62 16.29
CA HIS A 270 -11.62 5.38 15.41
C HIS A 270 -11.06 3.95 15.45
N TYR A 271 -11.49 3.11 16.40
CA TYR A 271 -11.12 1.68 16.43
C TYR A 271 -12.05 0.79 15.58
N TYR A 272 -13.04 1.39 14.93
CA TYR A 272 -14.05 0.68 14.17
C TYR A 272 -14.08 1.13 12.72
N THR A 273 -14.40 0.21 11.83
CA THR A 273 -14.70 0.51 10.42
C THR A 273 -16.04 -0.05 9.99
N LYS A 274 -16.57 0.44 8.87
CA LYS A 274 -17.85 -0.03 8.33
C LYS A 274 -17.77 -1.51 7.98
N GLY A 275 -18.77 -2.29 8.42
CA GLY A 275 -18.81 -3.74 8.21
C GLY A 275 -17.98 -4.56 9.20
N GLN A 276 -17.32 -3.93 10.18
CA GLN A 276 -16.56 -4.64 11.21
C GLN A 276 -17.48 -5.44 12.14
N ARG A 277 -17.23 -6.74 12.26
CA ARG A 277 -17.95 -7.63 13.19
C ARG A 277 -17.22 -7.83 14.53
N LYS A 278 -15.89 -7.86 14.51
CA LYS A 278 -15.07 -8.16 15.70
C LYS A 278 -14.89 -6.91 16.57
N GLY A 279 -14.87 -7.10 17.90
CA GLY A 279 -14.54 -6.04 18.87
C GLY A 279 -15.70 -5.11 19.24
N LEU A 280 -16.92 -5.35 18.75
CA LEU A 280 -18.11 -4.59 19.15
C LEU A 280 -18.54 -4.92 20.59
N ASN A 281 -18.37 -6.17 21.03
CA ASN A 281 -18.76 -6.65 22.37
C ASN A 281 -20.22 -6.30 22.76
N VAL A 282 -21.11 -6.31 21.77
CA VAL A 282 -22.57 -6.15 21.93
C VAL A 282 -23.21 -7.52 21.78
N GLY A 283 -24.02 -7.92 22.75
CA GLY A 283 -24.72 -9.22 22.81
C GLY A 283 -26.16 -9.06 23.24
#